data_AF-W1WW64-F1
#
_entry.id   AF-W1WW64-F1
#
_cell.length_a   1.000
_cell.length_b   1.000
_cell.length_c   1.000
_cell.angle_alpha   90.00
_cell.angle_beta   90.00
_cell.angle_gamma   90.00
#
_symmetry.space_group_name_H-M   'P 1'
#
loop_
_entity.id
_entity.type
_entity.pdbx_description
1 polymer ?
#
loop_
_entity_poly.entity_id
_entity_poly.type
_entity_poly.pdbx_seq_one_letter_code
_entity_poly.pdbx_strand_id
1 'polypeptide(L)'
;MPNWCSNRMYFSGEPAKIAEIKRLASGAVTPFYRRATNEGIQLFLAGSAGLLQTTEDVRFEPCPGLTAAGRGVLSPENITFTRWLKHLQDGVLLDEQNCLMLHELWLQSGTGQRRWEGLPDDVRETITVHFTAKRGDWCDIWGNEDVSVWWNRLCDNVLSEKTMPFDLLTVLPTRLDIEVNGFNGGVLNGVPSAYHWYTERYGVKWPCGYDLNISSQGENFIQVDFDTPWCQPESDVVAELSRRFGCTLEHW
;
A
#
# COMPACT_ATOMS: atom_id res chain seq x y z
N MET A 1 7.98 16.95 -18.28
CA MET A 1 8.14 16.99 -16.81
C MET A 1 6.76 17.26 -16.22
N PRO A 2 6.36 16.66 -15.09
CA PRO A 2 5.14 17.08 -14.41
C PRO A 2 5.26 18.57 -14.07
N ASN A 3 4.16 19.31 -14.15
CA ASN A 3 4.09 20.59 -13.45
C ASN A 3 4.13 20.28 -11.95
N TRP A 4 4.95 20.99 -11.20
CA TRP A 4 5.07 20.83 -9.75
C TRP A 4 4.33 21.97 -9.06
N CYS A 5 3.63 21.64 -7.98
CA CYS A 5 3.01 22.60 -7.09
C CYS A 5 3.88 22.71 -5.84
N SER A 6 4.37 23.91 -5.56
CA SER A 6 5.12 24.19 -4.35
C SER A 6 4.16 24.49 -3.22
N ASN A 7 4.33 23.76 -2.12
CA ASN A 7 3.50 23.86 -0.93
C ASN A 7 4.34 24.36 0.23
N ARG A 8 3.74 25.17 1.10
CA ARG A 8 4.27 25.47 2.42
C ARG A 8 3.24 25.10 3.47
N MET A 9 3.64 24.31 4.45
CA MET A 9 2.81 24.00 5.60
C MET A 9 3.47 24.45 6.89
N TYR A 10 2.75 25.24 7.68
CA TYR A 10 3.15 25.66 9.01
C TYR A 10 2.29 24.92 10.05
N PHE A 11 2.95 24.14 10.89
CA PHE A 11 2.33 23.41 11.98
C PHE A 11 2.70 24.05 13.30
N SER A 12 1.72 24.25 14.19
CA SER A 12 1.95 24.66 15.58
C SER A 12 1.11 23.85 16.56
N GLY A 13 1.70 23.47 17.70
CA GLY A 13 1.04 22.62 18.68
C GLY A 13 1.99 22.08 19.75
N GLU A 14 1.55 21.04 20.46
CA GLU A 14 2.33 20.41 21.52
C GLU A 14 3.68 19.86 20.99
N PRO A 15 4.80 20.06 21.72
CA PRO A 15 6.12 19.63 21.25
C PRO A 15 6.22 18.15 20.85
N ALA A 16 5.53 17.27 21.58
CA ALA A 16 5.48 15.84 21.25
C ALA A 16 4.83 15.58 19.88
N LYS A 17 3.81 16.36 19.51
CA LYS A 17 3.12 16.25 18.21
C LYS A 17 3.92 16.87 17.07
N ILE A 18 4.60 17.98 17.34
CA ILE A 18 5.56 18.54 16.38
C ILE A 18 6.72 17.57 16.12
N ALA A 19 7.16 16.81 17.13
CA ALA A 19 8.16 15.75 16.93
C ALA A 19 7.64 14.60 16.04
N GLU A 20 6.36 14.20 16.17
CA GLU A 20 5.73 13.25 15.25
C GLU A 20 5.68 13.78 13.81
N ILE A 21 5.36 15.06 13.61
CA ILE A 21 5.36 15.71 12.28
C ILE A 21 6.79 15.78 11.70
N LYS A 22 7.81 16.07 12.51
CA LYS A 22 9.23 16.01 12.09
C LYS A 22 9.62 14.61 11.60
N ARG A 23 9.10 13.55 12.23
CA ARG A 23 9.30 12.18 11.77
C ARG A 23 8.59 11.93 10.43
N LEU A 24 7.35 12.39 10.27
CA LEU A 24 6.64 12.30 8.99
C LEU A 24 7.38 13.05 7.87
N ALA A 25 7.81 14.29 8.11
CA ALA A 25 8.55 15.11 7.16
C ALA A 25 9.87 14.45 6.72
N SER A 26 10.58 13.77 7.61
CA SER A 26 11.82 13.05 7.28
C SER A 26 11.62 11.63 6.77
N GLY A 27 10.37 11.14 6.68
CA GLY A 27 10.06 9.76 6.30
C GLY A 27 10.43 8.72 7.37
N ALA A 28 10.70 9.14 8.61
CA ALA A 28 11.02 8.27 9.76
C ALA A 28 9.76 7.64 10.38
N VAL A 29 8.90 7.09 9.50
CA VAL A 29 7.63 6.46 9.79
C VAL A 29 7.64 5.08 9.14
N THR A 30 7.24 4.07 9.91
CA THR A 30 7.09 2.69 9.44
C THR A 30 5.88 2.59 8.50
N PRO A 31 6.05 2.26 7.21
CA PRO A 31 4.95 2.23 6.24
C PRO A 31 4.24 0.87 6.26
N PHE A 32 3.42 0.62 7.29
CA PHE A 32 2.66 -0.63 7.40
C PHE A 32 1.80 -0.94 6.16
N TYR A 33 1.24 0.08 5.52
CA TYR A 33 0.46 -0.07 4.29
C TYR A 33 1.27 -0.71 3.16
N ARG A 34 2.56 -0.34 2.97
CA ARG A 34 3.40 -0.92 1.93
C ARG A 34 3.65 -2.40 2.15
N ARG A 35 3.81 -2.81 3.41
CA ARG A 35 3.93 -4.23 3.76
C ARG A 35 2.64 -4.96 3.43
N ALA A 36 1.50 -4.46 3.93
CA ALA A 36 0.19 -5.06 3.68
C ALA A 36 -0.15 -5.14 2.18
N THR A 37 0.21 -4.13 1.38
CA THR A 37 0.08 -4.15 -0.08
C THR A 37 0.90 -5.28 -0.70
N ASN A 38 2.19 -5.37 -0.40
CA ASN A 38 3.06 -6.40 -0.98
C ASN A 38 2.63 -7.82 -0.59
N GLU A 39 2.29 -8.02 0.68
CA GLU A 39 1.75 -9.28 1.20
C GLU A 39 0.42 -9.64 0.53
N GLY A 40 -0.45 -8.65 0.34
CA GLY A 40 -1.71 -8.79 -0.39
C GLY A 40 -1.50 -9.18 -1.86
N ILE A 41 -0.53 -8.57 -2.55
CA ILE A 41 -0.17 -8.96 -3.92
C ILE A 41 0.35 -10.40 -3.96
N GLN A 42 1.14 -10.82 -2.97
CA GLN A 42 1.63 -12.19 -2.89
C GLN A 42 0.49 -13.20 -2.68
N LEU A 43 -0.48 -12.88 -1.82
CA LEU A 43 -1.69 -13.69 -1.63
C LEU A 43 -2.56 -13.72 -2.88
N PHE A 44 -2.71 -12.59 -3.58
CA PHE A 44 -3.42 -12.50 -4.85
C PHE A 44 -2.81 -13.44 -5.90
N LEU A 45 -1.48 -13.44 -6.03
CA LEU A 45 -0.76 -14.30 -6.94
C LEU A 45 -0.86 -15.77 -6.55
N ALA A 46 -0.73 -16.09 -5.26
CA ALA A 46 -0.91 -17.44 -4.74
C ALA A 46 -2.32 -18.00 -5.04
N GLY A 47 -3.35 -17.19 -4.84
CA GLY A 47 -4.73 -17.55 -5.18
C GLY A 47 -4.94 -17.76 -6.68
N SER A 48 -4.44 -16.83 -7.50
CA SER A 48 -4.56 -16.89 -8.96
C SER A 48 -3.85 -18.12 -9.56
N ALA A 49 -2.78 -18.59 -8.92
CA ALA A 49 -2.07 -19.79 -9.30
C ALA A 49 -2.61 -21.08 -8.67
N GLY A 50 -3.71 -21.01 -7.91
CA GLY A 50 -4.32 -22.16 -7.24
C GLY A 50 -3.52 -22.72 -6.06
N LEU A 51 -2.45 -22.03 -5.62
CA LEU A 51 -1.68 -22.39 -4.44
C LEU A 51 -2.49 -22.20 -3.15
N LEU A 52 -3.39 -21.22 -3.15
CA LEU A 52 -4.43 -21.01 -2.14
C LEU A 52 -5.79 -21.05 -2.82
N GLN A 53 -6.78 -21.58 -2.12
CA GLN A 53 -8.13 -21.78 -2.64
C GLN A 53 -9.16 -21.31 -1.62
N THR A 54 -10.34 -20.87 -2.06
CA THR A 54 -11.42 -20.52 -1.14
C THR A 54 -12.00 -21.76 -0.49
N THR A 55 -12.46 -21.65 0.75
CA THR A 55 -13.15 -22.75 1.45
C THR A 55 -14.65 -22.82 1.15
N GLU A 56 -15.14 -21.81 0.46
CA GLU A 56 -16.53 -21.61 0.05
C GLU A 56 -16.58 -21.48 -1.47
N ASP A 57 -17.74 -21.81 -2.06
CA ASP A 57 -18.00 -21.64 -3.49
C ASP A 57 -18.26 -20.15 -3.78
N VAL A 58 -17.16 -19.39 -3.82
CA VAL A 58 -17.16 -17.94 -4.04
C VAL A 58 -16.62 -17.64 -5.42
N ARG A 59 -17.33 -16.78 -6.15
CA ARG A 59 -16.84 -16.19 -7.40
C ARG A 59 -16.41 -14.76 -7.14
N PHE A 60 -15.11 -14.49 -7.27
CA PHE A 60 -14.59 -13.13 -7.16
C PHE A 60 -14.74 -12.40 -8.49
N GLU A 61 -15.89 -11.75 -8.70
CA GLU A 61 -16.25 -11.09 -9.96
C GLU A 61 -15.22 -10.06 -10.48
N PRO A 62 -14.53 -9.26 -9.63
CA PRO A 62 -13.52 -8.33 -10.13
C PRO A 62 -12.36 -9.02 -10.86
N CYS A 63 -11.99 -10.24 -10.44
CA CYS A 63 -10.96 -11.04 -11.10
C CYS A 63 -11.27 -12.53 -10.93
N PRO A 64 -12.08 -13.13 -11.82
CA PRO A 64 -12.53 -14.52 -11.65
C PRO A 64 -11.38 -15.53 -11.58
N GLY A 65 -10.24 -15.21 -12.20
CA GLY A 65 -9.00 -16.00 -12.15
C GLY A 65 -8.50 -16.26 -10.73
N LEU A 66 -8.73 -15.32 -9.79
CA LEU A 66 -8.31 -15.44 -8.40
C LEU A 66 -8.99 -16.60 -7.66
N THR A 67 -10.18 -17.01 -8.11
CA THR A 67 -10.99 -18.10 -7.54
C THR A 67 -11.19 -19.26 -8.52
N ALA A 68 -10.48 -19.28 -9.66
CA ALA A 68 -10.72 -20.23 -10.74
C ALA A 68 -10.35 -21.68 -10.36
N ALA A 69 -9.46 -21.87 -9.39
CA ALA A 69 -9.13 -23.18 -8.83
C ALA A 69 -10.29 -23.83 -8.05
N GLY A 70 -11.37 -23.08 -7.80
CA GLY A 70 -12.56 -23.55 -7.11
C GLY A 70 -12.35 -23.74 -5.61
N ARG A 71 -13.27 -24.47 -4.99
CA ARG A 71 -13.28 -24.74 -3.55
C ARG A 71 -12.17 -25.72 -3.17
N GLY A 72 -11.28 -25.27 -2.28
CA GLY A 72 -10.22 -26.07 -1.71
C GLY A 72 -10.63 -26.85 -0.46
N VAL A 73 -9.65 -27.59 0.08
CA VAL A 73 -9.81 -28.28 1.37
C VAL A 73 -9.92 -27.29 2.53
N LEU A 74 -10.58 -27.70 3.61
CA LEU A 74 -10.67 -26.93 4.86
C LEU A 74 -9.34 -27.01 5.64
N SER A 75 -8.34 -26.25 5.18
CA SER A 75 -7.07 -26.08 5.88
C SER A 75 -6.96 -24.67 6.48
N PRO A 76 -6.10 -24.44 7.50
CA PRO A 76 -5.85 -23.11 8.04
C PRO A 76 -5.47 -22.09 6.97
N GLU A 77 -4.67 -22.49 5.97
CA GLU A 77 -4.20 -21.62 4.89
C GLU A 77 -5.36 -21.16 4.00
N ASN A 78 -6.22 -22.08 3.58
CA ASN A 78 -7.38 -21.77 2.72
C ASN A 78 -8.46 -20.98 3.47
N ILE A 79 -8.69 -21.27 4.75
CA ILE A 79 -9.60 -20.47 5.60
C ILE A 79 -9.11 -19.03 5.68
N THR A 80 -7.80 -18.86 5.90
CA THR A 80 -7.17 -17.55 6.00
C THR A 80 -7.21 -16.80 4.69
N PHE A 81 -6.91 -17.46 3.57
CA PHE A 81 -7.04 -16.89 2.24
C PHE A 81 -8.47 -16.43 1.94
N THR A 82 -9.47 -17.23 2.31
CA THR A 82 -10.90 -16.86 2.15
C THR A 82 -11.24 -15.59 2.94
N ARG A 83 -10.72 -15.46 4.17
CA ARG A 83 -10.89 -14.24 4.98
C ARG A 83 -10.20 -13.04 4.36
N TRP A 84 -8.95 -13.20 3.93
CA TRP A 84 -8.22 -12.14 3.24
C TRP A 84 -8.93 -11.68 1.96
N LEU A 85 -9.47 -12.62 1.18
CA LEU A 85 -10.25 -12.32 -0.03
C LEU A 85 -11.47 -11.45 0.28
N LYS A 86 -12.13 -11.68 1.42
CA LYS A 86 -13.24 -10.83 1.87
C LYS A 86 -12.78 -9.39 2.16
N HIS A 87 -11.62 -9.22 2.79
CA HIS A 87 -11.03 -7.89 3.01
C HIS A 87 -10.64 -7.19 1.70
N LEU A 88 -10.12 -7.93 0.72
CA LEU A 88 -9.89 -7.41 -0.63
C LEU A 88 -11.20 -6.97 -1.27
N GLN A 89 -12.25 -7.80 -1.21
CA GLN A 89 -13.55 -7.49 -1.78
C GLN A 89 -14.22 -6.26 -1.15
N ASP A 90 -14.07 -6.09 0.15
CA ASP A 90 -14.65 -4.97 0.90
C ASP A 90 -13.81 -3.67 0.74
N GLY A 91 -12.64 -3.75 0.10
CA GLY A 91 -11.76 -2.60 -0.12
C GLY A 91 -11.34 -1.95 1.20
N VAL A 92 -10.93 -2.75 2.19
CA VAL A 92 -10.59 -2.24 3.53
C VAL A 92 -9.51 -1.16 3.47
N LEU A 93 -9.64 -0.15 4.33
CA LEU A 93 -8.65 0.91 4.46
C LEU A 93 -7.34 0.37 5.02
N LEU A 94 -6.21 0.77 4.47
CA LEU A 94 -4.87 0.45 4.94
C LEU A 94 -4.41 1.40 6.05
N ASP A 95 -5.22 1.52 7.10
CA ASP A 95 -4.79 2.11 8.37
C ASP A 95 -3.90 1.13 9.16
N GLU A 96 -3.29 1.58 10.25
CA GLU A 96 -2.36 0.77 11.03
C GLU A 96 -3.00 -0.52 11.57
N GLN A 97 -4.23 -0.44 12.09
CA GLN A 97 -4.94 -1.58 12.67
C GLN A 97 -5.22 -2.64 11.60
N ASN A 98 -5.76 -2.24 10.45
CA ASN A 98 -6.05 -3.15 9.35
C ASN A 98 -4.77 -3.70 8.74
N CYS A 99 -3.69 -2.92 8.63
CA CYS A 99 -2.41 -3.43 8.14
C CYS A 99 -1.82 -4.52 9.05
N LEU A 100 -1.93 -4.36 10.37
CA LEU A 100 -1.49 -5.39 11.32
C LEU A 100 -2.36 -6.66 11.20
N MET A 101 -3.67 -6.51 11.05
CA MET A 101 -4.58 -7.64 10.84
C MET A 101 -4.32 -8.37 9.51
N LEU A 102 -4.10 -7.63 8.41
CA LEU A 102 -3.77 -8.21 7.10
C LEU A 102 -2.44 -8.96 7.15
N HIS A 103 -1.46 -8.44 7.89
CA HIS A 103 -0.19 -9.13 8.12
C HIS A 103 -0.38 -10.46 8.85
N GLU A 104 -1.23 -10.51 9.87
CA GLU A 104 -1.54 -11.77 10.56
C GLU A 104 -2.21 -12.80 9.64
N LEU A 105 -3.08 -12.35 8.72
CA LEU A 105 -3.64 -13.24 7.69
C LEU A 105 -2.54 -13.74 6.74
N TRP A 106 -1.57 -12.90 6.36
CA TRP A 106 -0.45 -13.34 5.55
C TRP A 106 0.46 -14.36 6.27
N LEU A 107 0.70 -14.19 7.57
CA LEU A 107 1.45 -15.16 8.36
C LEU A 107 0.71 -16.50 8.44
N GLN A 108 -0.61 -16.46 8.67
CA GLN A 108 -1.46 -17.65 8.82
C GLN A 108 -1.74 -18.38 7.50
N SER A 109 -1.62 -17.70 6.34
CA SER A 109 -1.71 -18.36 5.04
C SER A 109 -0.50 -19.28 4.74
N GLY A 110 0.59 -19.08 5.48
CA GLY A 110 1.86 -19.78 5.26
C GLY A 110 2.58 -19.42 3.96
N THR A 111 2.07 -18.45 3.19
CA THR A 111 2.67 -18.03 1.91
C THR A 111 4.10 -17.52 2.13
N GLY A 112 4.33 -16.77 3.21
CA GLY A 112 5.65 -16.27 3.59
C GLY A 112 6.71 -17.34 3.85
N GLN A 113 6.32 -18.59 4.12
CA GLN A 113 7.27 -19.69 4.35
C GLN A 113 7.60 -20.47 3.07
N ARG A 114 6.89 -20.22 1.97
CA ARG A 114 7.06 -20.93 0.70
C ARG A 114 8.02 -20.16 -0.19
N ARG A 115 9.32 -20.45 -0.12
CA ARG A 115 10.32 -19.87 -1.03
C ARG A 115 10.02 -20.22 -2.49
N TRP A 116 10.40 -19.34 -3.41
CA TRP A 116 10.12 -19.46 -4.83
C TRP A 116 10.52 -20.83 -5.41
N GLU A 117 11.71 -21.31 -5.05
CA GLU A 117 12.28 -22.57 -5.53
C GLU A 117 11.50 -23.80 -5.07
N GLY A 118 10.72 -23.67 -3.99
CA GLY A 118 9.87 -24.73 -3.45
C GLY A 118 8.46 -24.77 -4.05
N LEU A 119 8.12 -23.82 -4.94
CA LEU A 119 6.81 -23.79 -5.59
C LEU A 119 6.79 -24.75 -6.81
N PRO A 120 5.65 -25.43 -7.07
CA PRO A 120 5.46 -26.21 -8.29
C PRO A 120 5.69 -25.39 -9.57
N ASP A 121 6.14 -26.04 -10.66
CA ASP A 121 6.49 -25.38 -11.91
C ASP A 121 5.30 -24.62 -12.55
N ASP A 122 4.12 -25.24 -12.55
CA ASP A 122 2.87 -24.67 -13.06
C ASP A 122 2.40 -23.45 -12.25
N VAL A 123 2.58 -23.51 -10.92
CA VAL A 123 2.32 -22.38 -10.02
C VAL A 123 3.28 -21.23 -10.31
N ARG A 124 4.59 -21.52 -10.47
CA ARG A 124 5.59 -20.50 -10.79
C ARG A 124 5.34 -19.86 -12.15
N GLU A 125 4.96 -20.65 -13.16
CA GLU A 125 4.62 -20.16 -14.49
C GLU A 125 3.45 -19.17 -14.42
N THR A 126 2.37 -19.55 -13.74
CA THR A 126 1.18 -18.71 -13.57
C THR A 126 1.50 -17.40 -12.84
N ILE A 127 2.24 -17.48 -11.73
CA ILE A 127 2.68 -16.29 -10.97
C ILE A 127 3.55 -15.39 -11.86
N THR A 128 4.49 -15.97 -12.62
CA THR A 128 5.41 -15.21 -13.48
C THR A 128 4.65 -14.43 -14.55
N VAL A 129 3.64 -15.04 -15.17
CA VAL A 129 2.80 -14.38 -16.19
C VAL A 129 2.07 -13.18 -15.60
N HIS A 130 1.37 -13.37 -14.47
CA HIS A 130 0.61 -12.30 -13.83
C HIS A 130 1.52 -11.18 -13.31
N PHE A 131 2.61 -11.53 -12.64
CA PHE A 131 3.57 -10.57 -12.12
C PHE A 131 4.25 -9.77 -13.23
N THR A 132 4.68 -10.43 -14.30
CA THR A 132 5.36 -9.72 -15.41
C THR A 132 4.44 -8.71 -16.08
N ALA A 133 3.15 -9.04 -16.25
CA ALA A 133 2.17 -8.11 -16.79
C ALA A 133 1.94 -6.87 -15.90
N LYS A 134 2.17 -7.00 -14.58
CA LYS A 134 1.91 -5.95 -13.58
C LYS A 134 3.16 -5.40 -12.91
N ARG A 135 4.36 -5.81 -13.35
CA ARG A 135 5.64 -5.49 -12.70
C ARG A 135 5.83 -4.01 -12.44
N GLY A 136 5.51 -3.16 -13.41
CA GLY A 136 5.66 -1.71 -13.27
C GLY A 136 4.76 -1.08 -12.20
N ASP A 137 3.64 -1.72 -11.85
CA ASP A 137 2.75 -1.27 -10.78
C ASP A 137 3.16 -1.84 -9.41
N TRP A 138 3.70 -3.07 -9.37
CA TRP A 138 4.00 -3.78 -8.12
C TRP A 138 5.46 -3.64 -7.64
N CYS A 139 6.38 -3.19 -8.50
CA CYS A 139 7.79 -3.01 -8.16
C CYS A 139 8.23 -1.54 -8.19
N ASP A 140 7.30 -0.59 -8.17
CA ASP A 140 7.52 0.81 -8.55
C ASP A 140 7.92 0.98 -10.04
N ILE A 141 7.65 2.16 -10.60
CA ILE A 141 7.85 2.45 -12.04
C ILE A 141 9.31 2.30 -12.54
N TRP A 142 10.27 2.21 -11.61
CA TRP A 142 11.69 2.03 -11.89
C TRP A 142 12.22 0.64 -11.50
N GLY A 143 11.39 -0.18 -10.87
CA GLY A 143 11.77 -1.52 -10.46
C GLY A 143 11.76 -2.48 -11.64
N ASN A 144 12.85 -3.23 -11.77
CA ASN A 144 12.94 -4.37 -12.67
C ASN A 144 13.30 -5.64 -11.89
N GLU A 145 12.78 -5.76 -10.67
CA GLU A 145 13.02 -6.91 -9.80
C GLU A 145 12.47 -8.17 -10.47
N ASP A 146 13.26 -9.24 -10.44
CA ASP A 146 12.82 -10.54 -10.89
C ASP A 146 11.76 -11.10 -9.93
N VAL A 147 10.75 -11.82 -10.45
CA VAL A 147 9.66 -12.34 -9.63
C VAL A 147 10.14 -13.27 -8.52
N SER A 148 11.19 -14.05 -8.76
CA SER A 148 11.76 -14.94 -7.74
C SER A 148 12.41 -14.16 -6.59
N VAL A 149 13.11 -13.08 -6.94
CA VAL A 149 13.77 -12.18 -5.97
C VAL A 149 12.72 -11.41 -5.18
N TRP A 150 11.71 -10.84 -5.85
CA TRP A 150 10.59 -10.16 -5.19
C TRP A 150 9.85 -11.08 -4.23
N TRP A 151 9.51 -12.30 -4.68
CA TRP A 151 8.81 -13.29 -3.87
C TRP A 151 9.61 -13.68 -2.64
N ASN A 152 10.89 -14.02 -2.81
CA ASN A 152 11.76 -14.43 -1.72
C ASN A 152 12.06 -13.29 -0.74
N ARG A 153 12.16 -12.04 -1.20
CA ARG A 153 12.31 -10.88 -0.32
C ARG A 153 11.11 -10.69 0.62
N LEU A 154 9.90 -11.00 0.16
CA LEU A 154 8.72 -10.99 1.04
C LEU A 154 8.76 -12.12 2.08
N CYS A 155 9.30 -13.29 1.72
CA CYS A 155 9.52 -14.37 2.67
C CYS A 155 10.52 -14.01 3.79
N ASP A 156 11.41 -13.04 3.59
CA ASP A 156 12.30 -12.54 4.63
C ASP A 156 11.57 -11.68 5.68
N ASN A 157 10.34 -11.25 5.37
CA ASN A 157 9.46 -10.48 6.26
C ASN A 157 10.15 -9.28 6.93
N VAL A 158 10.96 -8.55 6.15
CA VAL A 158 11.66 -7.35 6.64
C VAL A 158 10.73 -6.15 6.56
N LEU A 159 10.44 -5.55 7.72
CA LEU A 159 9.67 -4.32 7.80
C LEU A 159 10.58 -3.10 7.63
N SER A 160 10.29 -2.25 6.65
CA SER A 160 11.00 -0.98 6.51
C SER A 160 10.69 -0.04 7.68
N GLU A 161 11.72 0.61 8.22
CA GLU A 161 11.57 1.65 9.25
C GLU A 161 11.39 3.05 8.65
N LYS A 162 11.54 3.18 7.33
CA LYS A 162 11.45 4.44 6.61
C LYS A 162 10.53 4.37 5.41
N THR A 163 9.98 5.52 5.06
CA THR A 163 9.21 5.76 3.83
C THR A 163 9.65 7.07 3.18
N MET A 164 8.95 7.48 2.13
CA MET A 164 9.17 8.76 1.48
C MET A 164 8.95 9.93 2.46
N PRO A 165 9.69 11.03 2.34
CA PRO A 165 9.39 12.27 3.05
C PRO A 165 7.91 12.64 2.86
N PHE A 166 7.23 12.93 3.96
CA PHE A 166 5.84 13.37 3.96
C PHE A 166 4.88 12.44 3.20
N ASP A 167 5.07 11.12 3.35
CA ASP A 167 4.19 10.10 2.79
C ASP A 167 2.76 10.21 3.33
N LEU A 168 1.86 10.77 2.54
CA LEU A 168 0.48 11.09 2.90
C LEU A 168 -0.40 9.83 2.97
N LEU A 169 0.03 8.70 2.38
CA LEU A 169 -0.64 7.41 2.55
C LEU A 169 -0.56 6.90 3.99
N THR A 170 0.49 7.32 4.72
CA THR A 170 0.58 7.02 6.16
C THR A 170 -0.35 7.87 7.00
N VAL A 171 -0.85 8.99 6.47
CA VAL A 171 -1.71 9.97 7.16
C VAL A 171 -3.18 9.67 6.89
N LEU A 172 -3.58 9.74 5.62
CA LEU A 172 -4.91 9.40 5.14
C LEU A 172 -4.83 8.06 4.41
N PRO A 173 -5.43 6.98 4.94
CA PRO A 173 -5.23 5.64 4.41
C PRO A 173 -5.88 5.46 3.03
N THR A 174 -5.16 4.72 2.18
CA THR A 174 -5.65 4.15 0.91
C THR A 174 -6.42 2.85 1.17
N ARG A 175 -6.79 2.10 0.13
CA ARG A 175 -7.53 0.83 0.24
C ARG A 175 -6.74 -0.34 -0.31
N LEU A 176 -6.93 -1.52 0.29
CA LEU A 176 -6.25 -2.75 -0.12
C LEU A 176 -6.47 -3.07 -1.61
N ASP A 177 -7.70 -2.98 -2.10
CA ASP A 177 -8.02 -3.34 -3.47
C ASP A 177 -7.48 -2.35 -4.50
N ILE A 178 -7.43 -1.05 -4.16
CA ILE A 178 -6.77 -0.04 -4.99
C ILE A 178 -5.28 -0.35 -5.15
N GLU A 179 -4.60 -0.66 -4.05
CA GLU A 179 -3.15 -0.93 -4.06
C GLU A 179 -2.81 -2.26 -4.78
N VAL A 180 -3.62 -3.31 -4.59
CA VAL A 180 -3.47 -4.57 -5.33
C VAL A 180 -3.75 -4.38 -6.83
N ASN A 181 -4.76 -3.56 -7.19
CA ASN A 181 -5.07 -3.23 -8.58
C ASN A 181 -3.92 -2.47 -9.26
N GLY A 182 -3.15 -1.72 -8.46
CA GLY A 182 -1.93 -1.03 -8.87
C GLY A 182 -2.18 0.37 -9.42
N PHE A 183 -1.09 1.10 -9.66
CA PHE A 183 -1.13 2.49 -10.10
C PHE A 183 -1.92 2.69 -11.40
N ASN A 184 -1.66 1.84 -12.40
CA ASN A 184 -2.38 1.88 -13.68
C ASN A 184 -3.68 1.04 -13.66
N GLY A 185 -3.90 0.22 -12.63
CA GLY A 185 -5.11 -0.60 -12.48
C GLY A 185 -5.17 -1.78 -13.45
N GLY A 186 -6.38 -2.29 -13.69
CA GLY A 186 -6.65 -3.30 -14.74
C GLY A 186 -6.49 -4.76 -14.31
N VAL A 187 -6.20 -5.02 -13.03
CA VAL A 187 -6.23 -6.38 -12.45
C VAL A 187 -7.62 -6.71 -11.93
N LEU A 188 -8.28 -5.73 -11.31
CA LEU A 188 -9.57 -5.84 -10.65
C LEU A 188 -10.63 -5.01 -11.40
N ASN A 189 -11.55 -5.69 -12.08
CA ASN A 189 -12.63 -5.05 -12.81
C ASN A 189 -13.57 -4.30 -11.87
N GLY A 190 -13.93 -3.06 -12.23
CA GLY A 190 -14.79 -2.20 -11.42
C GLY A 190 -14.09 -1.53 -10.22
N VAL A 191 -12.81 -1.83 -9.97
CA VAL A 191 -12.00 -1.14 -8.96
C VAL A 191 -11.21 -0.02 -9.64
N PRO A 192 -11.23 1.22 -9.10
CA PRO A 192 -10.40 2.31 -9.61
C PRO A 192 -8.91 1.96 -9.59
N SER A 193 -8.12 2.57 -10.47
CA SER A 193 -6.66 2.49 -10.37
C SER A 193 -6.16 3.38 -9.23
N ALA A 194 -4.98 3.09 -8.68
CA ALA A 194 -4.40 3.95 -7.64
C ALA A 194 -4.15 5.37 -8.15
N TYR A 195 -3.83 5.54 -9.45
CA TYR A 195 -3.79 6.86 -10.08
C TYR A 195 -5.09 7.66 -9.88
N HIS A 196 -6.23 7.10 -10.26
CA HIS A 196 -7.52 7.80 -10.16
C HIS A 196 -7.90 8.04 -8.69
N TRP A 197 -7.70 7.03 -7.84
CA TRP A 197 -7.93 7.14 -6.41
C TRP A 197 -7.08 8.24 -5.76
N TYR A 198 -5.79 8.33 -6.12
CA TYR A 198 -4.90 9.35 -5.57
C TYR A 198 -5.29 10.75 -6.04
N THR A 199 -5.60 10.91 -7.32
CA THR A 199 -6.06 12.20 -7.85
C THR A 199 -7.37 12.67 -7.24
N GLU A 200 -8.29 11.76 -6.91
CA GLU A 200 -9.59 12.10 -6.32
C GLU A 200 -9.49 12.35 -4.81
N ARG A 201 -8.76 11.50 -4.08
CA ARG A 201 -8.73 11.51 -2.61
C ARG A 201 -7.64 12.41 -2.02
N TYR A 202 -6.54 12.60 -2.74
CA TYR A 202 -5.39 13.37 -2.28
C TYR A 202 -5.11 14.59 -3.15
N GLY A 203 -5.71 14.68 -4.34
CA GLY A 203 -5.53 15.80 -5.28
C GLY A 203 -4.22 15.73 -6.06
N VAL A 204 -3.38 14.74 -5.77
CA VAL A 204 -2.01 14.64 -6.27
C VAL A 204 -1.76 13.29 -6.91
N LYS A 205 -0.89 13.26 -7.92
CA LYS A 205 -0.53 12.01 -8.61
C LYS A 205 0.19 11.02 -7.69
N TRP A 206 1.14 11.53 -6.90
CA TRP A 206 1.97 10.74 -5.98
C TRP A 206 1.89 11.41 -4.61
N PRO A 207 1.21 10.77 -3.64
CA PRO A 207 0.87 11.36 -2.34
C PRO A 207 2.06 11.36 -1.36
N CYS A 208 3.15 12.03 -1.74
CA CYS A 208 4.30 12.28 -0.88
C CYS A 208 4.95 13.65 -1.19
N GLY A 209 5.82 14.12 -0.29
CA GLY A 209 6.56 15.36 -0.48
C GLY A 209 7.86 15.14 -1.25
N TYR A 210 8.06 15.90 -2.32
CA TYR A 210 9.30 15.96 -3.09
C TYR A 210 10.08 17.23 -2.71
N ASP A 211 11.41 17.17 -2.83
CA ASP A 211 12.31 18.28 -2.51
C ASP A 211 12.01 18.95 -1.16
N LEU A 212 11.60 18.13 -0.18
CA LEU A 212 11.14 18.62 1.11
C LEU A 212 12.27 19.30 1.88
N ASN A 213 11.99 20.50 2.37
CA ASN A 213 12.88 21.31 3.19
C ASN A 213 12.17 21.80 4.46
N ILE A 214 12.85 21.73 5.60
CA ILE A 214 12.38 22.36 6.84
C ILE A 214 12.89 23.80 6.84
N SER A 215 12.05 24.74 6.40
CA SER A 215 12.43 26.15 6.24
C SER A 215 12.45 26.94 7.54
N SER A 216 11.73 26.48 8.57
CA SER A 216 11.79 27.04 9.93
C SER A 216 11.32 26.00 10.94
N GLN A 217 11.85 26.03 12.17
CA GLN A 217 11.39 25.14 13.23
C GLN A 217 11.70 25.68 14.62
N GLY A 218 10.86 25.30 15.59
CA GLY A 218 11.08 25.51 17.02
C GLY A 218 10.64 24.27 17.82
N GLU A 219 10.43 24.47 19.12
CA GLU A 219 9.93 23.42 20.01
C GLU A 219 8.46 23.08 19.74
N ASN A 220 7.63 24.12 19.56
CA ASN A 220 6.18 24.03 19.40
C ASN A 220 5.68 24.32 17.97
N PHE A 221 6.59 24.40 17.00
CA PHE A 221 6.22 24.59 15.60
C PHE A 221 7.24 23.99 14.61
N ILE A 222 6.77 23.75 13.39
CA ILE A 222 7.61 23.40 12.23
C ILE A 222 6.98 23.99 10.97
N GLN A 223 7.82 24.53 10.08
CA GLN A 223 7.46 24.91 8.72
C GLN A 223 8.18 24.02 7.72
N VAL A 224 7.41 23.39 6.83
CA VAL A 224 7.93 22.53 5.76
C VAL A 224 7.53 23.10 4.41
N ASP A 225 8.49 23.16 3.51
CA ASP A 225 8.30 23.47 2.10
C ASP A 225 8.52 22.18 1.31
N PHE A 226 7.61 21.84 0.38
CA PHE A 226 7.71 20.62 -0.42
C PHE A 226 6.92 20.74 -1.71
N ASP A 227 7.33 19.98 -2.72
CA ASP A 227 6.65 19.92 -3.99
C ASP A 227 5.75 18.68 -4.10
N THR A 228 4.60 18.85 -4.75
CA THR A 228 3.70 17.75 -5.15
C THR A 228 3.48 17.80 -6.66
N PRO A 229 3.29 16.63 -7.31
CA PRO A 229 2.99 16.62 -8.73
C PRO A 229 1.58 17.16 -8.99
N TRP A 230 1.53 18.16 -9.88
CA TRP A 230 0.36 18.84 -10.45
C TRP A 230 -0.37 19.84 -9.56
N CYS A 231 -0.83 19.44 -8.39
CA CYS A 231 -1.68 20.27 -7.52
C CYS A 231 -1.22 20.17 -6.07
N GLN A 232 -1.76 21.04 -5.23
CA GLN A 232 -1.63 20.94 -3.78
C GLN A 232 -2.45 19.75 -3.23
N PRO A 233 -2.13 19.21 -2.03
CA PRO A 233 -2.97 18.21 -1.37
C PRO A 233 -4.41 18.67 -1.15
N GLU A 234 -5.37 17.75 -1.24
CA GLU A 234 -6.79 18.02 -0.97
C GLU A 234 -7.05 18.48 0.46
N SER A 235 -8.15 19.21 0.66
CA SER A 235 -8.54 19.73 1.98
C SER A 235 -8.69 18.63 3.03
N ASP A 236 -9.14 17.44 2.63
CA ASP A 236 -9.29 16.30 3.54
C ASP A 236 -7.94 15.79 4.05
N VAL A 237 -6.89 15.87 3.24
CA VAL A 237 -5.52 15.53 3.66
C VAL A 237 -5.03 16.55 4.69
N VAL A 238 -5.23 17.84 4.42
CA VAL A 238 -4.87 18.94 5.33
C VAL A 238 -5.62 18.81 6.66
N ALA A 239 -6.92 18.53 6.60
CA ALA A 239 -7.74 18.31 7.79
C ALA A 239 -7.28 17.09 8.59
N GLU A 240 -6.97 15.97 7.93
CA GLU A 240 -6.49 14.76 8.59
C GLU A 240 -5.11 14.96 9.23
N LEU A 241 -4.19 15.70 8.59
CA LEU A 241 -2.91 16.11 9.18
C LEU A 241 -3.13 16.87 10.51
N SER A 242 -3.96 17.92 10.49
CA SER A 242 -4.28 18.70 11.68
C SER A 242 -4.91 17.82 12.78
N ARG A 243 -5.91 16.99 12.42
CA ARG A 243 -6.63 16.12 13.35
C ARG A 243 -5.72 15.07 13.98
N ARG A 244 -4.94 14.35 13.17
CA ARG A 244 -4.10 13.23 13.62
C ARG A 244 -2.99 13.70 14.56
N PHE A 245 -2.37 14.83 14.24
CA PHE A 245 -1.30 15.39 15.06
C PHE A 245 -1.80 16.39 16.09
N GLY A 246 -3.11 16.63 16.21
CA GLY A 246 -3.68 17.53 17.23
C GLY A 246 -3.06 18.92 17.20
N CYS A 247 -2.87 19.49 16.01
CA CYS A 247 -2.13 20.73 15.80
C CYS A 247 -2.90 21.73 14.92
N THR A 248 -2.52 23.00 14.99
CA THR A 248 -2.96 24.01 14.02
C THR A 248 -2.09 23.91 12.78
N LEU A 249 -2.72 23.88 11.61
CA LEU A 249 -2.05 23.79 10.31
C LEU A 249 -2.51 24.94 9.41
N GLU A 250 -1.54 25.69 8.88
CA GLU A 250 -1.72 26.66 7.80
C GLU A 250 -1.01 26.16 6.54
N HIS A 251 -1.67 26.29 5.38
CA HIS A 251 -1.17 25.78 4.09
C HIS A 251 -1.27 26.87 3.02
N TRP A 252 -0.16 27.07 2.29
CA TRP A 252 -0.02 27.96 1.14
C TRP A 252 0.55 27.22 -0.06
#